data_AF-A0A924Y8G1-F1
#
_entry.id   AF-A0A924Y8G1-F1
#
_cell.length_a   1.000
_cell.length_b   1.000
_cell.length_c   1.000
_cell.angle_alpha   90.00
_cell.angle_beta   90.00
_cell.angle_gamma   90.00
#
_symmetry.space_group_name_H-M   'P 1'
#
loop_
_entity.id
_entity.type
_entity.pdbx_description
1 polymer ?
#
loop_
_entity_poly.entity_id
_entity_poly.type
_entity_poly.pdbx_seq_one_letter_code
_entity_poly.pdbx_strand_id
1 'polypeptide(L)'
;MDRATRQERKLRACVAACRKVGVRYGLGAKASKLSATPGTPFTRIDCSGFVRWAVYMASGGEVIMPDGSWFQEELARKQGFKKSTSESCLLKDGRVRLAYWKNKDQGGISHIALVLNGKTLESHDSRGPNRRTWSLDTGWMRDAEV
;
A
#
# COMPACT_ATOMS: atom_id res chain seq x y z
N MET A 1 14.31 1.38 20.52
CA MET A 1 13.22 1.62 19.54
C MET A 1 12.68 0.27 19.13
N ASP A 2 11.40 0.00 19.37
CA ASP A 2 10.80 -1.29 19.01
C ASP A 2 10.69 -1.48 17.49
N ARG A 3 10.46 -2.73 17.07
CA ARG A 3 10.37 -3.14 15.66
C ARG A 3 9.21 -2.46 14.93
N ALA A 4 8.08 -2.23 15.60
CA ALA A 4 6.87 -1.64 14.99
C ALA A 4 7.10 -0.17 14.61
N THR A 5 7.68 0.61 15.52
CA THR A 5 8.06 2.01 15.31
C THR A 5 9.08 2.15 14.18
N ARG A 6 9.98 1.17 14.03
CA ARG A 6 10.95 1.13 12.92
C ARG A 6 10.28 0.89 11.57
N GLN A 7 9.35 -0.05 11.49
CA GLN A 7 8.61 -0.36 10.26
C GLN A 7 7.73 0.80 9.81
N GLU A 8 7.02 1.42 10.75
CA GLU A 8 6.24 2.63 10.50
C GLU A 8 7.09 3.73 9.87
N ARG A 9 8.25 4.03 10.45
CA ARG A 9 9.14 5.06 9.93
C ARG A 9 9.61 4.74 8.51
N LYS A 10 9.95 3.47 8.23
CA LYS A 10 10.40 3.05 6.90
C LYS A 10 9.30 3.16 5.86
N LEU A 11 8.08 2.75 6.16
CA LEU A 11 6.93 2.91 5.24
C LEU A 11 6.64 4.38 4.95
N ARG A 12 6.66 5.24 5.97
CA ARG A 12 6.53 6.68 5.79
C ARG A 12 7.66 7.26 4.93
N ALA A 13 8.89 6.78 5.11
CA ALA A 13 10.04 7.19 4.31
C ALA A 13 9.89 6.78 2.83
N CYS A 14 9.28 5.62 2.54
CA CYS A 14 8.99 5.19 1.17
C CYS A 14 8.09 6.19 0.43
N VAL A 15 6.99 6.63 1.07
CA VAL A 15 6.13 7.68 0.47
C VAL A 15 6.90 8.99 0.30
N ALA A 16 7.65 9.42 1.30
CA ALA A 16 8.41 10.67 1.23
C ALA A 16 9.45 10.65 0.10
N ALA A 17 10.16 9.53 -0.09
CA ALA A 17 11.14 9.36 -1.15
C ALA A 17 10.50 9.48 -2.54
N CYS A 18 9.36 8.81 -2.77
CA CYS A 18 8.61 8.93 -4.02
C CYS A 18 8.12 10.36 -4.28
N ARG A 19 7.59 11.03 -3.26
CA ARG A 19 7.11 12.41 -3.37
C ARG A 19 8.23 13.40 -3.67
N LYS A 20 9.39 13.24 -3.04
CA LYS A 20 10.56 14.12 -3.20
C LYS A 20 11.00 14.23 -4.66
N VAL A 21 10.90 13.15 -5.42
CA VAL A 21 11.33 13.06 -6.82
C VAL A 21 10.15 13.05 -7.81
N GLY A 22 8.92 13.29 -7.33
CA GLY A 22 7.75 13.44 -8.17
C GLY A 22 7.26 12.16 -8.86
N VAL A 23 7.42 10.98 -8.25
CA VAL A 23 6.85 9.73 -8.79
C VAL A 23 5.33 9.87 -8.93
N ARG A 24 4.80 9.56 -10.11
CA ARG A 24 3.38 9.64 -10.43
C ARG A 24 2.70 8.28 -10.45
N TYR A 25 1.38 8.28 -10.50
CA TYR A 25 0.65 7.06 -10.80
C TYR A 25 0.85 6.69 -12.27
N GLY A 26 0.91 5.39 -12.56
CA GLY A 26 0.81 4.87 -13.90
C GLY A 26 0.20 3.48 -13.84
N LEU A 27 -0.93 3.27 -14.51
CA LEU A 27 -1.62 1.98 -14.52
C LEU A 27 -0.67 0.87 -15.01
N GLY A 28 -0.52 -0.21 -14.25
CA GLY A 28 0.39 -1.33 -14.53
C GLY A 28 1.87 -1.03 -14.25
N ALA A 29 2.21 0.22 -13.89
CA ALA A 29 3.59 0.63 -13.66
C ALA A 29 4.11 0.10 -12.33
N LYS A 30 5.37 -0.34 -12.34
CA LYS A 30 6.05 -0.94 -11.20
C LYS A 30 7.53 -0.62 -11.27
N ALA A 31 8.18 -0.67 -10.11
CA ALA A 31 9.64 -0.64 -10.08
C ALA A 31 10.19 -1.89 -10.80
N SER A 32 11.16 -1.69 -11.71
CA SER A 32 11.80 -2.79 -12.46
C SER A 32 12.55 -3.77 -11.55
N LYS A 33 13.02 -3.29 -10.40
CA LYS A 33 13.58 -4.08 -9.30
C LYS A 33 12.96 -3.60 -7.99
N LEU A 34 12.75 -4.50 -7.03
CA LEU A 34 12.19 -4.11 -5.72
C LEU A 34 13.14 -3.24 -4.89
N SER A 35 14.44 -3.37 -5.11
CA SER A 35 15.47 -2.51 -4.50
C SER A 35 15.67 -1.18 -5.24
N ALA A 36 14.88 -0.89 -6.27
CA ALA A 36 15.01 0.36 -7.03
C ALA A 36 14.74 1.59 -6.17
N THR A 37 15.50 2.65 -6.42
CA THR A 37 15.26 3.97 -5.82
C THR A 37 14.22 4.73 -6.65
N PRO A 38 13.29 5.48 -6.02
CA PRO A 38 12.35 6.35 -6.74
C PRO A 38 13.06 7.38 -7.62
N GLY A 39 12.44 7.75 -8.74
CA GLY A 39 12.95 8.77 -9.68
C GLY A 39 13.83 8.19 -10.79
N THR A 40 14.65 7.18 -10.48
CA THR A 40 15.39 6.38 -11.48
C THR A 40 15.80 5.05 -10.80
N PRO A 41 15.38 3.88 -11.30
CA PRO A 41 14.78 3.61 -12.62
C PRO A 41 13.24 3.70 -12.73
N PHE A 42 12.49 4.18 -11.73
CA PHE A 42 11.04 4.33 -11.87
C PHE A 42 10.53 5.73 -11.50
N THR A 43 9.77 6.32 -12.42
CA THR A 43 9.08 7.62 -12.26
C THR A 43 7.56 7.46 -12.16
N ARG A 44 7.05 6.24 -12.35
CA ARG A 44 5.64 5.88 -12.23
C ARG A 44 5.46 4.57 -11.46
N ILE A 45 4.37 4.47 -10.71
CA ILE A 45 4.02 3.26 -9.96
C ILE A 45 2.51 3.19 -9.70
N ASP A 46 1.86 2.05 -9.94
CA ASP A 46 0.46 1.83 -9.58
C ASP A 46 0.29 1.47 -8.09
N CYS A 47 -0.96 1.22 -7.69
CA CYS A 47 -1.31 0.90 -6.31
C CYS A 47 -0.61 -0.37 -5.81
N SER A 48 -0.72 -1.48 -6.55
CA SER A 48 -0.14 -2.78 -6.19
C SER A 48 1.38 -2.80 -6.29
N GLY A 49 1.96 -2.12 -7.28
CA GLY A 49 3.39 -1.91 -7.45
C GLY A 49 3.97 -1.13 -6.28
N PHE A 50 3.26 -0.10 -5.79
CA PHE A 50 3.69 0.66 -4.63
C PHE A 50 3.64 -0.19 -3.36
N VAL A 51 2.56 -0.93 -3.11
CA VAL A 51 2.46 -1.82 -1.93
C VAL A 51 3.62 -2.82 -1.94
N ARG A 52 3.87 -3.47 -3.08
CA ARG A 52 4.94 -4.43 -3.24
C ARG A 52 6.32 -3.84 -2.95
N TRP A 53 6.63 -2.69 -3.55
CA TRP A 53 7.91 -2.00 -3.35
C TRP A 53 8.06 -1.51 -1.91
N ALA A 54 7.04 -0.85 -1.34
CA ALA A 54 7.11 -0.27 0.01
C ALA A 54 7.27 -1.35 1.09
N VAL A 55 6.56 -2.49 0.97
CA VAL A 55 6.70 -3.63 1.89
C VAL A 55 8.10 -4.23 1.81
N TYR A 56 8.66 -4.41 0.61
CA TYR A 56 10.03 -4.90 0.42
C TYR A 56 11.05 -3.97 1.09
N MET A 57 10.96 -2.66 0.83
CA MET A 57 11.88 -1.67 1.41
C MET A 57 11.75 -1.58 2.94
N ALA A 58 10.52 -1.62 3.47
CA ALA A 58 10.29 -1.54 4.90
C ALA A 58 10.78 -2.81 5.64
N SER A 59 10.49 -3.98 5.09
CA SER A 59 10.95 -5.26 5.61
C SER A 59 12.46 -5.48 5.45
N GLY A 60 13.17 -4.65 4.69
CA GLY A 60 14.60 -4.86 4.43
C GLY A 60 14.85 -6.03 3.48
N GLY A 61 13.88 -6.34 2.62
CA GLY A 61 13.95 -7.42 1.65
C GLY A 61 13.40 -8.77 2.13
N GLU A 62 12.95 -8.87 3.39
CA GLU A 62 12.40 -10.11 3.95
C GLU A 62 11.04 -10.48 3.36
N VAL A 63 10.21 -9.49 3.01
CA VAL A 63 8.85 -9.73 2.50
C VAL A 63 8.76 -9.34 1.04
N ILE A 64 8.42 -10.32 0.20
CA ILE A 64 8.21 -10.15 -1.23
C ILE A 64 6.73 -10.37 -1.53
N MET A 65 6.03 -9.27 -1.82
CA MET A 65 4.66 -9.35 -2.32
C MET A 65 4.67 -9.66 -3.83
N PRO A 66 3.70 -10.43 -4.35
CA PRO A 66 3.56 -10.64 -5.79
C PRO A 66 3.14 -9.34 -6.50
N ASP A 67 3.29 -9.31 -7.82
CA ASP A 67 2.74 -8.24 -8.65
C ASP A 67 1.21 -8.41 -8.79
N GLY A 68 0.45 -7.32 -8.78
CA GLY A 68 -1.00 -7.33 -8.90
C GLY A 68 -1.75 -7.53 -7.56
N SER A 69 -2.77 -6.69 -7.33
CA SER A 69 -3.56 -6.67 -6.09
C SER A 69 -4.26 -8.00 -5.78
N TRP A 70 -4.73 -8.71 -6.81
CA TRP A 70 -5.39 -10.02 -6.65
C TRP A 70 -4.45 -11.07 -6.04
N PHE A 71 -3.24 -11.19 -6.57
CA PHE A 71 -2.22 -12.11 -6.04
C PHE A 71 -1.74 -11.68 -4.64
N GLN A 72 -1.74 -10.37 -4.35
CA GLN A 72 -1.39 -9.85 -3.03
C GLN A 72 -2.45 -10.22 -1.97
N GLU A 73 -3.74 -10.13 -2.32
CA GLU A 73 -4.83 -10.62 -1.47
C GLU A 73 -4.71 -12.13 -1.24
N GLU A 74 -4.46 -12.90 -2.30
CA GLU A 74 -4.29 -14.34 -2.22
C GLU A 74 -3.09 -14.73 -1.33
N LEU A 75 -1.95 -14.04 -1.46
CA LEU A 75 -0.79 -14.26 -0.59
C LEU A 75 -1.14 -13.98 0.87
N ALA A 76 -1.81 -12.86 1.16
CA ALA A 76 -2.20 -12.50 2.54
C ALA A 76 -3.09 -13.60 3.15
N ARG A 77 -4.06 -14.11 2.39
CA ARG A 77 -4.92 -15.22 2.82
C ARG A 77 -4.11 -16.50 3.07
N LYS A 78 -3.21 -16.88 2.16
CA LYS A 78 -2.34 -18.06 2.31
C LYS A 78 -1.40 -17.95 3.51
N GLN A 79 -0.98 -16.74 3.87
CA GLN A 79 -0.15 -16.48 5.05
C GLN A 79 -0.95 -16.42 6.37
N GLY A 80 -2.27 -16.65 6.33
CA GLY A 80 -3.11 -16.70 7.53
C GLY A 80 -3.48 -15.32 8.07
N PHE A 81 -3.40 -14.25 7.25
CA PHE A 81 -3.93 -12.95 7.66
C PHE A 81 -5.43 -13.08 7.89
N LYS A 82 -5.89 -12.56 9.03
CA LYS A 82 -7.30 -12.54 9.39
C LYS A 82 -7.96 -11.33 8.75
N LYS A 83 -9.14 -11.55 8.17
CA LYS A 83 -10.00 -10.44 7.76
C LYS A 83 -10.31 -9.54 8.96
N SER A 84 -10.41 -8.26 8.70
CA SER A 84 -10.82 -7.24 9.63
C SER A 84 -11.86 -6.32 8.97
N THR A 85 -12.11 -5.18 9.59
CA THR A 85 -13.08 -4.20 9.10
C THR A 85 -12.40 -2.88 8.76
N SER A 86 -13.08 -2.05 7.97
CA SER A 86 -12.66 -0.68 7.66
C SER A 86 -12.48 0.16 8.92
N GLU A 87 -13.24 -0.07 9.99
CA GLU A 87 -13.09 0.62 11.28
C GLU A 87 -11.73 0.30 11.93
N SER A 88 -11.23 -0.94 11.76
CA SER A 88 -9.96 -1.35 12.34
C SER A 88 -8.79 -0.48 11.84
N CYS A 89 -8.90 0.08 10.64
CA CYS A 89 -7.90 0.96 10.05
C CYS A 89 -7.74 2.29 10.81
N LEU A 90 -8.73 2.70 11.62
CA LEU A 90 -8.65 3.91 12.45
C LEU A 90 -7.75 3.72 13.69
N LEU A 91 -7.54 2.47 14.12
CA LEU A 91 -6.76 2.13 15.31
C LEU A 91 -5.33 2.69 15.23
N LYS A 92 -4.81 3.14 16.38
CA LYS A 92 -3.45 3.68 16.55
C LYS A 92 -2.55 2.66 17.23
N ASP A 93 -2.51 1.44 16.71
CA ASP A 93 -1.86 0.29 17.32
C ASP A 93 -0.52 -0.08 16.67
N GLY A 94 -0.02 0.74 15.75
CA GLY A 94 1.23 0.50 15.02
C GLY A 94 1.16 -0.69 14.06
N ARG A 95 -0.01 -1.32 13.86
CA ARG A 95 -0.16 -2.44 12.94
C ARG A 95 -0.46 -1.94 11.52
N VAL A 96 0.25 -2.52 10.57
CA VAL A 96 0.01 -2.29 9.14
C VAL A 96 -1.09 -3.24 8.68
N ARG A 97 -2.09 -2.69 8.01
CA ARG A 97 -3.20 -3.42 7.42
C ARG A 97 -3.14 -3.31 5.90
N LEU A 98 -3.63 -4.32 5.21
CA LEU A 98 -3.86 -4.27 3.76
C LEU A 98 -5.33 -3.94 3.57
N ALA A 99 -5.66 -2.95 2.76
CA ALA A 99 -7.03 -2.60 2.45
C ALA A 99 -7.25 -2.73 0.94
N TYR A 100 -8.26 -3.51 0.54
CA TYR A 100 -8.59 -3.82 -0.84
C TYR A 100 -9.96 -3.24 -1.16
N TRP A 101 -10.05 -2.44 -2.23
CA TRP A 101 -11.33 -2.03 -2.77
C TRP A 101 -11.71 -2.89 -3.97
N LYS A 102 -12.86 -3.55 -3.87
CA LYS A 102 -13.44 -4.34 -4.95
C LYS A 102 -14.56 -3.55 -5.59
N ASN A 103 -14.30 -2.95 -6.75
CA ASN A 103 -15.37 -2.32 -7.52
C ASN A 103 -16.21 -3.44 -8.13
N LYS A 104 -17.48 -3.52 -7.71
CA LYS A 104 -18.43 -4.56 -8.15
C LYS A 104 -18.64 -4.56 -9.66
N ASP A 105 -18.50 -3.40 -10.31
CA ASP A 105 -18.74 -3.24 -11.73
C ASP A 105 -17.53 -3.65 -12.60
N GLN A 106 -16.34 -3.69 -12.02
CA GLN A 106 -15.09 -3.97 -12.74
C GLN A 106 -14.59 -5.41 -12.58
N GLY A 107 -15.23 -6.22 -11.74
CA GLY A 107 -14.86 -7.62 -11.54
C GLY A 107 -13.43 -7.81 -11.04
N GLY A 108 -13.13 -7.38 -9.81
CA GLY A 108 -11.81 -7.60 -9.21
C GLY A 108 -11.44 -6.58 -8.15
N ILE A 109 -10.16 -6.54 -7.78
CA ILE A 109 -9.61 -5.51 -6.88
C ILE A 109 -9.16 -4.31 -7.71
N SER A 110 -9.91 -3.21 -7.61
CA SER A 110 -9.62 -1.96 -8.30
C SER A 110 -8.55 -1.12 -7.61
N HIS A 111 -8.39 -1.29 -6.29
CA HIS A 111 -7.39 -0.55 -5.52
C HIS A 111 -6.88 -1.33 -4.32
N ILE A 112 -5.62 -1.12 -3.97
CA ILE A 112 -5.00 -1.64 -2.75
C ILE A 112 -4.18 -0.54 -2.07
N ALA A 113 -4.24 -0.49 -0.75
CA ALA A 113 -3.42 0.38 0.07
C ALA A 113 -2.86 -0.35 1.29
N LEU A 114 -1.74 0.15 1.81
CA LEU A 114 -1.35 -0.10 3.19
C LEU A 114 -2.05 0.92 4.08
N VAL A 115 -2.53 0.50 5.24
CA VAL A 115 -3.13 1.40 6.24
C VAL A 115 -2.40 1.27 7.55
N LEU A 116 -2.00 2.40 8.12
CA LEU A 116 -1.24 2.47 9.36
C LEU A 116 -1.70 3.67 10.17
N ASN A 117 -2.16 3.43 11.39
CA ASN A 117 -2.54 4.46 12.34
C ASN A 117 -3.54 5.47 11.74
N GLY A 118 -4.61 4.99 11.10
CA GLY A 118 -5.65 5.82 10.44
C GLY A 118 -5.18 6.63 9.24
N LYS A 119 -4.08 6.24 8.59
CA LYS A 119 -3.64 6.86 7.34
C LYS A 119 -3.29 5.80 6.30
N THR A 120 -3.67 6.06 5.05
CA THR A 120 -3.20 5.27 3.93
C THR A 120 -1.73 5.57 3.64
N LEU A 121 -1.03 4.58 3.09
CA LEU A 121 0.20 4.69 2.34
C LEU A 121 -0.08 3.98 1.02
N GLU A 122 -0.28 4.75 -0.05
CA GLU A 122 -0.86 4.24 -1.30
C GLU A 122 -0.33 5.02 -2.50
N SER A 123 -0.40 4.44 -3.70
CA SER A 123 -0.29 5.16 -4.97
C SER A 123 -1.66 5.21 -5.61
N HIS A 124 -2.19 6.41 -5.89
CA HIS A 124 -3.59 6.57 -6.31
C HIS A 124 -3.81 7.69 -7.34
N ASP A 125 -4.96 7.61 -8.02
CA ASP A 125 -5.45 8.56 -9.02
C ASP A 125 -4.37 8.95 -10.04
N SER A 126 -4.26 10.24 -10.39
CA SER A 126 -3.14 10.78 -11.16
C SER A 126 -1.95 11.22 -10.29
N ARG A 127 -2.05 11.09 -8.96
CA ARG A 127 -1.11 11.69 -8.01
C ARG A 127 0.14 10.85 -7.81
N GLY A 128 0.01 9.53 -7.70
CA GLY A 128 1.08 8.63 -7.32
C GLY A 128 1.16 8.40 -5.80
N PRO A 129 2.33 7.99 -5.28
CA PRO A 129 2.51 7.69 -3.85
C PRO A 129 2.18 8.87 -2.93
N ASN A 130 1.24 8.67 -2.03
CA ASN A 130 0.77 9.68 -1.08
C ASN A 130 0.21 9.05 0.21
N ARG A 131 -0.28 9.90 1.11
CA ARG A 131 -0.99 9.52 2.33
C ARG A 131 -2.28 10.31 2.42
N ARG A 132 -3.38 9.63 2.72
CA ARG A 132 -4.67 10.24 3.04
C ARG A 132 -5.09 9.83 4.44
N THR A 133 -5.88 10.68 5.10
CA THR A 133 -6.57 10.27 6.33
C THR A 133 -7.58 9.18 5.97
N TRP A 134 -7.59 8.09 6.72
CA TRP A 134 -8.61 7.06 6.58
C TRP A 134 -9.96 7.63 7.04
N SER A 135 -10.97 7.58 6.19
CA SER A 135 -12.33 8.07 6.48
C SER A 135 -13.34 6.96 6.18
N LEU A 136 -14.36 6.87 7.04
CA LEU A 136 -15.51 5.98 6.87
C LEU A 136 -16.73 6.72 6.33
N ASP A 137 -16.64 8.03 6.11
CA ASP A 137 -17.80 8.86 5.80
C ASP A 137 -18.34 8.51 4.42
N THR A 138 -17.46 8.35 3.42
CA THR A 138 -17.82 7.95 2.06
C THR A 138 -16.65 7.29 1.32
N GLY A 139 -16.98 6.53 0.26
CA GLY A 139 -16.03 6.06 -0.74
C GLY A 139 -15.34 4.74 -0.40
N TRP A 140 -14.31 4.43 -1.17
CA TRP A 140 -13.68 3.10 -1.18
C TRP A 140 -13.11 2.65 0.17
N MET A 141 -12.71 3.58 1.04
CA MET A 141 -12.15 3.26 2.35
C MET A 141 -13.20 2.66 3.29
N ARG A 142 -14.44 3.16 3.25
CA ARG A 142 -15.56 2.58 4.01
C ARG A 142 -15.85 1.16 3.51
N ASP A 143 -15.85 0.99 2.20
CA ASP A 143 -16.25 -0.25 1.54
C ASP A 143 -15.07 -1.22 1.29
N ALA A 144 -13.91 -0.99 1.93
CA ALA A 144 -12.73 -1.81 1.76
C ALA A 144 -12.83 -3.14 2.51
N GLU A 145 -12.30 -4.20 1.91
CA GLU A 145 -11.97 -5.44 2.63
C GLU A 145 -10.57 -5.29 3.24
N VAL A 146 -10.44 -5.58 4.54
CA VAL A 146 -9.20 -5.42 5.32
C VAL A 146 -8.68 -6.77 5.80
#